data_AF-A0AAV9P6X5-F1
#
_entry.id   AF-A0AAV9P6X5-F1
#
_cell.length_a   1.000
_cell.length_b   1.000
_cell.length_c   1.000
_cell.angle_alpha   90.00
_cell.angle_beta   90.00
_cell.angle_gamma   90.00
#
_symmetry.space_group_name_H-M   'P 1'
#
loop_
_entity.id
_entity.type
_entity.pdbx_description
1 polymer ?
#
loop_
_entity_poly.entity_id
_entity_poly.type
_entity_poly.pdbx_seq_one_letter_code
_entity_poly.pdbx_strand_id
1 'polypeptide(L)'
;MSSSTPPSSPDEKKQTEEPTRPPAKRRKFAASGPPSRHVMRTRSRVKIFPIMDLPPELRNNIYRHVFSDSIPEPIKLKAIRLPPLLSVSNIIRVEALSVFFYEETFTTTVRSNWCIRSRHYHSPLYHRYVECGNVELHPLLCSGQHILPKRAIRFRKLEFRVTCVCCDPGITIGVVDLEVVGRTPTWKLTMLNTKQAEAKLALEGMCVEVKELVEDVATRRRFNGFTVQDVVDVGDCFRDDGA
;
A
#
# COMPACT_ATOMS: atom_id res chain seq x y z
N MET A 1 -38.00 -40.97 6.16
CA MET A 1 -38.49 -40.81 7.54
C MET A 1 -37.34 -41.05 8.47
N SER A 2 -36.87 -39.99 9.15
CA SER A 2 -36.21 -40.01 10.46
C SER A 2 -35.74 -38.58 10.74
N SER A 3 -36.56 -37.95 11.57
CA SER A 3 -36.49 -36.60 12.12
C SER A 3 -35.57 -36.55 13.33
N SER A 4 -34.75 -35.50 13.45
CA SER A 4 -34.37 -34.95 14.76
C SER A 4 -33.69 -33.59 14.61
N THR A 5 -34.40 -32.58 15.11
CA THR A 5 -34.06 -31.15 15.26
C THR A 5 -33.06 -30.90 16.42
N PRO A 6 -32.48 -29.68 16.55
CA PRO A 6 -31.25 -29.38 17.29
C PRO A 6 -31.49 -28.84 18.70
N PRO A 7 -30.44 -28.70 19.54
CA PRO A 7 -30.52 -27.90 20.76
C PRO A 7 -30.06 -26.45 20.53
N SER A 8 -30.95 -25.55 20.91
CA SER A 8 -30.81 -24.10 21.05
C SER A 8 -29.97 -23.70 22.28
N SER A 9 -29.00 -22.81 22.10
CA SER A 9 -28.23 -22.18 23.19
C SER A 9 -28.79 -20.78 23.49
N PRO A 10 -28.88 -20.37 24.77
CA PRO A 10 -29.51 -19.10 25.16
C PRO A 10 -28.54 -17.90 25.11
N ASP A 11 -29.09 -16.77 24.65
CA ASP A 11 -28.52 -15.42 24.69
C ASP A 11 -28.41 -14.90 26.14
N GLU A 12 -27.20 -14.81 26.68
CA GLU A 12 -26.89 -14.01 27.88
C GLU A 12 -26.62 -12.55 27.48
N LYS A 13 -27.65 -11.71 27.58
CA LYS A 13 -27.51 -10.25 27.55
C LYS A 13 -26.85 -9.76 28.83
N LYS A 14 -25.52 -9.58 28.80
CA LYS A 14 -24.77 -8.88 29.84
C LYS A 14 -24.94 -7.37 29.67
N GLN A 15 -25.82 -6.78 30.47
CA GLN A 15 -25.93 -5.33 30.63
C GLN A 15 -24.66 -4.79 31.27
N THR A 16 -23.89 -4.01 30.51
CA THR A 16 -22.75 -3.25 31.02
C THR A 16 -23.27 -1.93 31.56
N GLU A 17 -23.30 -1.79 32.88
CA GLU A 17 -23.60 -0.55 33.57
C GLU A 17 -22.53 0.51 33.25
N GLU A 18 -22.99 1.65 32.73
CA GLU A 18 -22.17 2.81 32.41
C GLU A 18 -21.81 3.56 33.71
N PRO A 19 -20.52 3.76 34.03
CA PRO A 19 -20.13 4.41 35.27
C PRO A 19 -20.45 5.91 35.25
N THR A 20 -21.42 6.29 36.09
CA THR A 20 -21.84 7.67 36.34
C THR A 20 -20.64 8.55 36.72
N ARG A 21 -20.25 9.46 35.82
CA ARG A 21 -19.14 10.40 36.01
C ARG A 21 -19.49 11.42 37.11
N PRO A 22 -18.67 11.59 38.15
CA PRO A 22 -18.96 12.56 39.21
C PRO A 22 -18.91 14.00 38.67
N PRO A 23 -19.75 14.92 39.18
CA PRO A 23 -19.80 16.30 38.74
C PRO A 23 -18.47 17.01 39.03
N ALA A 24 -17.84 17.53 37.98
CA ALA A 24 -16.59 18.28 38.07
C ALA A 24 -16.79 19.54 38.94
N LYS A 25 -16.16 19.54 40.12
CA LYS A 25 -16.09 20.72 40.99
C LYS A 25 -15.32 21.83 40.26
N ARG A 26 -16.04 22.82 39.73
CA ARG A 26 -15.49 24.08 39.22
C ARG A 26 -14.71 24.78 40.34
N ARG A 27 -13.38 24.65 40.32
CA ARG A 27 -12.49 25.52 41.11
C ARG A 27 -12.68 26.96 40.62
N LYS A 28 -13.38 27.76 41.43
CA LYS A 28 -13.42 29.21 41.30
C LYS A 28 -12.03 29.75 41.67
N PHE A 29 -11.18 29.97 40.67
CA PHE A 29 -9.97 30.77 40.86
C PHE A 29 -10.41 32.22 41.08
N ALA A 30 -10.24 32.70 42.31
CA ALA A 30 -10.40 34.10 42.65
C ALA A 30 -9.27 34.89 41.99
N ALA A 31 -9.59 35.59 40.90
CA ALA A 31 -8.68 36.53 40.25
C ALA A 31 -8.76 37.88 40.98
N SER A 32 -7.96 38.06 42.02
CA SER A 32 -7.80 39.34 42.74
C SER A 32 -6.50 40.05 42.37
N GLY A 33 -6.29 40.23 41.06
CA GLY A 33 -5.20 41.04 40.52
C GLY A 33 -5.74 42.05 39.52
N PRO A 34 -5.24 43.30 39.49
CA PRO A 34 -5.61 44.25 38.46
C PRO A 34 -5.33 43.65 37.07
N PRO A 35 -6.28 43.71 36.12
CA PRO A 35 -6.09 43.13 34.81
C PRO A 35 -4.86 43.77 34.16
N SER A 36 -3.88 42.94 33.84
CA SER A 36 -2.71 43.34 33.07
C SER A 36 -3.18 44.05 31.81
N ARG A 37 -2.95 45.37 31.73
CA ARG A 37 -3.28 46.23 30.57
C ARG A 37 -2.31 46.04 29.40
N HIS A 38 -1.53 44.96 29.40
CA HIS A 38 -0.83 44.52 28.21
C HIS A 38 -1.88 43.96 27.24
N VAL A 39 -2.49 44.88 26.48
CA VAL A 39 -3.02 44.57 25.16
C VAL A 39 -1.84 44.02 24.39
N MET A 40 -1.69 42.70 24.36
CA MET A 40 -0.92 42.05 23.30
C MET A 40 -1.57 42.51 22.02
N ARG A 41 -1.02 43.57 21.43
CA ARG A 41 -1.16 43.82 20.00
C ARG A 41 -0.50 42.62 19.35
N THR A 42 -1.25 41.52 19.22
CA THR A 42 -0.93 40.44 18.29
C THR A 42 -0.65 41.15 16.99
N ARG A 43 0.61 41.14 16.55
CA ARG A 43 1.07 41.84 15.35
C ARG A 43 0.01 41.63 14.29
N SER A 44 -0.50 42.74 13.80
CA SER A 44 -1.48 42.88 12.74
C SER A 44 -1.32 41.77 11.70
N ARG A 45 -2.33 40.89 11.63
CA ARG A 45 -2.73 40.11 10.46
C ARG A 45 -1.55 39.76 9.54
N VAL A 46 -0.70 38.83 9.97
CA VAL A 46 0.09 38.09 8.97
C VAL A 46 -0.95 37.48 8.04
N LYS A 47 -1.05 38.01 6.81
CA LYS A 47 -1.88 37.40 5.78
C LYS A 47 -1.34 35.99 5.66
N ILE A 48 -2.09 35.02 6.18
CA ILE A 48 -1.78 33.60 6.03
C ILE A 48 -1.64 33.41 4.53
N PHE A 49 -0.44 33.05 4.08
CA PHE A 49 -0.17 32.84 2.69
C PHE A 49 -1.06 31.67 2.22
N PRO A 50 -2.06 31.93 1.35
CA PRO A 50 -2.98 30.88 0.94
C PRO A 50 -2.26 29.95 -0.04
N ILE A 51 -1.99 28.72 0.38
CA ILE A 51 -1.32 27.69 -0.43
C ILE A 51 -2.01 27.48 -1.80
N MET A 52 -3.32 27.70 -1.87
CA MET A 52 -4.10 27.52 -3.09
C MET A 52 -3.90 28.63 -4.13
N ASP A 53 -3.33 29.78 -3.74
CA ASP A 53 -3.02 30.87 -4.68
C ASP A 53 -1.68 30.63 -5.41
N LEU A 54 -0.90 29.63 -4.98
CA LEU A 54 0.28 29.19 -5.71
C LEU A 54 -0.11 28.53 -7.04
N PRO A 55 0.69 28.66 -8.10
CA PRO A 55 0.59 27.81 -9.28
C PRO A 55 0.69 26.31 -8.93
N PRO A 56 -0.02 25.42 -9.66
CA PRO A 56 0.01 23.97 -9.42
C PRO A 56 1.42 23.36 -9.40
N GLU A 57 2.33 23.89 -10.21
CA GLU A 57 3.71 23.42 -10.31
C GLU A 57 4.46 23.64 -8.99
N LEU A 58 4.25 24.80 -8.36
CA LEU A 58 4.84 25.11 -7.06
C LEU A 58 4.23 24.27 -5.95
N ARG A 59 2.91 24.03 -6.00
CA ARG A 59 2.23 23.12 -5.05
C ARG A 59 2.78 21.70 -5.16
N ASN A 60 2.96 21.19 -6.39
CA ASN A 60 3.55 19.88 -6.62
C ASN A 60 4.97 19.79 -6.06
N ASN A 61 5.80 20.84 -6.22
CA ASN A 61 7.14 20.85 -5.62
C ASN A 61 7.10 20.81 -4.09
N ILE A 62 6.15 21.51 -3.46
CA ILE A 62 5.92 21.41 -2.01
C ILE A 62 5.54 19.98 -1.63
N TYR A 63 4.60 19.36 -2.35
CA TYR A 63 4.16 17.99 -2.08
C TYR A 63 5.31 16.99 -2.20
N ARG A 64 6.12 17.08 -3.27
CA ARG A 64 7.32 16.24 -3.45
C ARG A 64 8.25 16.32 -2.25
N HIS A 65 8.58 17.53 -1.81
CA HIS A 65 9.49 17.74 -0.70
C HIS A 65 8.93 17.14 0.61
N VAL A 66 7.63 17.34 0.87
CA VAL A 66 6.97 16.77 2.06
C VAL A 66 6.99 15.25 2.06
N PHE A 67 6.85 14.60 0.90
CA PHE A 67 6.88 13.14 0.82
C PHE A 67 8.31 12.58 0.90
N SER A 68 9.28 13.18 0.19
CA SER A 68 10.68 12.74 0.17
C SER A 68 11.36 12.76 1.55
N ASP A 69 11.00 13.71 2.42
CA ASP A 69 11.60 13.82 3.76
C ASP A 69 11.13 12.74 4.74
N SER A 70 10.07 12.00 4.40
CA SER A 70 9.30 11.24 5.39
C SER A 70 9.67 9.76 5.51
N ILE A 71 10.27 9.12 4.50
CA ILE A 71 10.43 7.65 4.50
C ILE A 71 11.72 7.19 3.78
N PRO A 72 12.73 6.66 4.50
CA PRO A 72 13.92 6.07 3.88
C PRO A 72 13.70 4.65 3.33
N GLU A 73 12.62 3.97 3.71
CA GLU A 73 12.30 2.59 3.32
C GLU A 73 11.13 2.49 2.34
N PRO A 74 11.11 1.50 1.43
CA PRO A 74 9.96 1.26 0.56
C PRO A 74 8.65 1.04 1.33
N ILE A 75 7.57 1.67 0.88
CA ILE A 75 6.25 1.60 1.50
C ILE A 75 5.57 0.27 1.13
N LYS A 76 5.26 -0.56 2.12
CA LYS A 76 4.54 -1.83 1.89
C LYS A 76 3.11 -1.61 1.41
N LEU A 77 2.74 -2.16 0.25
CA LEU A 77 1.40 -2.00 -0.34
C LEU A 77 0.26 -2.52 0.55
N LYS A 78 0.52 -3.55 1.37
CA LYS A 78 -0.44 -4.07 2.36
C LYS A 78 -0.67 -3.13 3.54
N ALA A 79 0.31 -2.31 3.89
CA ALA A 79 0.34 -1.51 5.11
C ALA A 79 0.46 -0.01 4.82
N ILE A 80 -0.07 0.43 3.66
CA ILE A 80 -0.01 1.84 3.24
C ILE A 80 -0.70 2.71 4.29
N ARG A 81 0.03 3.73 4.74
CA ARG A 81 -0.52 4.82 5.54
C ARG A 81 -0.48 6.08 4.70
N LEU A 82 -1.64 6.71 4.51
CA LEU A 82 -1.71 7.98 3.80
C LEU A 82 -1.07 9.08 4.66
N PRO A 83 -0.14 9.88 4.11
CA PRO A 83 0.47 10.97 4.86
C PRO A 83 -0.56 11.98 5.38
N PRO A 84 -0.31 12.63 6.54
CA PRO A 84 -1.23 13.63 7.11
C PRO A 84 -1.63 14.74 6.15
N LEU A 85 -0.74 15.12 5.23
CA LEU A 85 -1.03 16.11 4.18
C LEU A 85 -2.28 15.77 3.37
N LEU A 86 -2.52 14.49 3.09
CA LEU A 86 -3.69 14.02 2.35
C LEU A 86 -5.00 14.12 3.14
N SER A 87 -4.94 14.39 4.46
CA SER A 87 -6.12 14.56 5.31
C SER A 87 -6.62 16.01 5.38
N VAL A 88 -5.80 16.99 4.96
CA VAL A 88 -6.04 18.43 5.22
C VAL A 88 -7.27 18.97 4.47
N SER A 89 -7.36 18.75 3.16
CA SER A 89 -8.49 19.21 2.35
C SER A 89 -8.68 18.30 1.14
N ASN A 90 -9.90 18.31 0.57
CA ASN A 90 -10.18 17.48 -0.61
C ASN A 90 -9.36 17.92 -1.84
N ILE A 91 -9.14 19.23 -2.00
CA ILE A 91 -8.38 19.77 -3.14
C ILE A 91 -6.91 19.33 -3.05
N ILE A 92 -6.27 19.55 -1.88
CA ILE A 92 -4.89 19.12 -1.65
C ILE A 92 -4.79 17.61 -1.80
N ARG A 93 -5.74 16.85 -1.27
CA ARG A 93 -5.76 15.39 -1.41
C ARG A 93 -5.74 14.96 -2.86
N VAL A 94 -6.62 15.52 -3.71
CA VAL A 94 -6.71 15.11 -5.12
C VAL A 94 -5.40 15.40 -5.88
N GLU A 95 -4.77 16.55 -5.62
CA GLU A 95 -3.50 16.91 -6.27
C GLU A 95 -2.33 16.08 -5.73
N ALA A 96 -2.14 16.09 -4.42
CA ALA A 96 -0.99 15.48 -3.76
C ALA A 96 -1.01 13.95 -3.81
N LEU A 97 -2.18 13.30 -3.93
CA LEU A 97 -2.28 11.85 -4.02
C LEU A 97 -1.54 11.29 -5.24
N SER A 98 -1.68 11.95 -6.39
CA SER A 98 -0.96 11.54 -7.60
C SER A 98 0.56 11.70 -7.46
N VAL A 99 1.00 12.74 -6.75
CA VAL A 99 2.43 12.97 -6.47
C VAL A 99 2.94 11.90 -5.51
N PHE A 100 2.18 11.56 -4.46
CA PHE A 100 2.54 10.54 -3.48
C PHE A 100 2.79 9.18 -4.14
N PHE A 101 1.84 8.67 -4.94
CA PHE A 101 2.02 7.36 -5.58
C PHE A 101 3.10 7.35 -6.68
N TYR A 102 3.40 8.52 -7.25
CA TYR A 102 4.38 8.65 -8.32
C TYR A 102 5.81 8.81 -7.82
N GLU A 103 6.05 9.48 -6.69
CA GLU A 103 7.41 9.73 -6.20
C GLU A 103 7.91 8.62 -5.26
N GLU A 104 7.00 8.03 -4.48
CA GLU A 104 7.36 7.02 -3.50
C GLU A 104 7.64 5.65 -4.13
N THR A 105 8.50 4.89 -3.46
CA THR A 105 8.78 3.49 -3.82
C THR A 105 7.89 2.58 -3.01
N PHE A 106 7.11 1.73 -3.69
CA PHE A 106 6.22 0.79 -3.03
C PHE A 106 6.75 -0.62 -3.17
N THR A 107 6.63 -1.41 -2.10
CA THR A 107 7.01 -2.82 -2.10
C THR A 107 5.80 -3.70 -1.84
N THR A 108 5.78 -4.87 -2.46
CA THR A 108 4.79 -5.89 -2.19
C THR A 108 5.42 -7.28 -2.22
N THR A 109 4.79 -8.22 -1.53
CA THR A 109 5.22 -9.62 -1.52
C THR A 109 4.28 -10.42 -2.39
N VAL A 110 4.85 -11.20 -3.30
CA VAL A 110 4.11 -12.17 -4.12
C VAL A 110 4.63 -13.56 -3.79
N ARG A 111 3.70 -14.47 -3.49
CA ARG A 111 4.03 -15.87 -3.24
C ARG A 111 4.08 -16.63 -4.56
N SER A 112 5.13 -17.41 -4.74
CA SER A 112 5.31 -18.30 -5.89
C SER A 112 5.39 -19.76 -5.43
N ASN A 113 4.80 -20.65 -6.23
CA ASN A 113 4.84 -22.11 -6.06
C ASN A 113 6.09 -22.76 -6.65
N TRP A 114 7.08 -21.97 -7.06
CA TRP A 114 8.35 -22.45 -7.60
C TRP A 114 8.95 -23.66 -6.84
N CYS A 115 8.96 -23.56 -5.51
CA CYS A 115 9.59 -24.54 -4.61
C CYS A 115 8.97 -25.95 -4.65
N ILE A 116 7.76 -26.11 -5.21
CA ILE A 116 7.14 -27.43 -5.44
C ILE A 116 7.96 -28.27 -6.43
N ARG A 117 8.56 -27.64 -7.45
CA ARG A 117 9.33 -28.34 -8.49
C ARG A 117 10.76 -28.68 -8.05
N SER A 118 11.31 -27.94 -7.09
CA SER A 118 12.76 -27.87 -6.83
C SER A 118 13.21 -28.42 -5.47
N ARG A 119 12.42 -29.32 -4.86
CA ARG A 119 12.77 -30.19 -3.70
C ARG A 119 12.32 -29.74 -2.31
N HIS A 120 11.32 -28.87 -2.15
CA HIS A 120 10.64 -28.84 -0.84
C HIS A 120 9.77 -30.10 -0.70
N TYR A 121 10.02 -30.88 0.36
CA TYR A 121 9.35 -32.16 0.68
C TYR A 121 7.86 -31.96 0.99
N HIS A 122 7.05 -31.60 0.00
CA HIS A 122 5.60 -31.62 0.13
C HIS A 122 5.01 -32.71 -0.74
N SER A 123 3.94 -33.30 -0.21
CA SER A 123 3.20 -34.37 -0.88
C SER A 123 2.85 -33.92 -2.30
N PRO A 124 3.07 -34.77 -3.33
CA PRO A 124 2.73 -34.47 -4.71
C PRO A 124 1.27 -34.03 -4.89
N LEU A 125 0.38 -34.27 -3.93
CA LEU A 125 -1.02 -33.85 -3.93
C LEU A 125 -1.26 -32.34 -3.67
N TYR A 126 -0.27 -31.57 -3.21
CA TYR A 126 -0.39 -30.11 -3.02
C TYR A 126 -0.18 -29.38 -4.34
N HIS A 127 -1.06 -29.62 -5.31
CA HIS A 127 -0.80 -29.18 -6.67
C HIS A 127 -0.87 -27.67 -6.88
N ARG A 128 -1.62 -26.90 -6.08
CA ARG A 128 -1.78 -25.44 -6.30
C ARG A 128 -2.12 -24.74 -4.98
N TYR A 129 -1.20 -23.95 -4.45
CA TYR A 129 -1.56 -23.02 -3.37
C TYR A 129 -2.36 -21.88 -3.98
N VAL A 130 -3.60 -21.70 -3.52
CA VAL A 130 -4.50 -20.61 -3.94
C VAL A 130 -3.89 -19.23 -3.70
N GLU A 131 -2.88 -19.16 -2.84
CA GLU A 131 -2.14 -17.95 -2.48
C GLU A 131 -1.08 -17.53 -3.51
N CYS A 132 -0.75 -18.39 -4.49
CA CYS A 132 0.26 -18.06 -5.49
C CYS A 132 -0.21 -17.01 -6.48
N GLY A 133 0.67 -16.07 -6.79
CA GLY A 133 0.37 -14.90 -7.62
C GLY A 133 -0.42 -13.80 -6.90
N ASN A 134 -1.01 -14.09 -5.73
CA ASN A 134 -1.76 -13.08 -4.98
C ASN A 134 -0.82 -12.00 -4.44
N VAL A 135 -1.17 -10.76 -4.77
CA VAL A 135 -0.50 -9.57 -4.22
C VAL A 135 -1.27 -9.07 -3.01
N GLU A 136 -0.58 -8.88 -1.90
CA GLU A 136 -1.19 -8.34 -0.68
C GLU A 136 -1.37 -6.81 -0.81
N LEU A 137 -2.59 -6.38 -1.13
CA LEU A 137 -2.96 -4.97 -1.25
C LEU A 137 -3.69 -4.46 0.00
N HIS A 138 -3.44 -3.21 0.38
CA HIS A 138 -4.21 -2.54 1.43
C HIS A 138 -5.67 -2.35 0.94
N PRO A 139 -6.70 -2.47 1.81
CA PRO A 139 -8.11 -2.30 1.44
C PRO A 139 -8.45 -1.01 0.70
N LEU A 140 -7.68 0.06 0.96
CA LEU A 140 -7.81 1.35 0.26
C LEU A 140 -7.53 1.28 -1.25
N LEU A 141 -6.72 0.31 -1.67
CA LEU A 141 -6.39 0.06 -3.08
C LEU A 141 -7.35 -0.93 -3.73
N CYS A 142 -8.01 -1.78 -2.93
CA CYS A 142 -8.95 -2.76 -3.42
C CYS A 142 -10.20 -2.09 -3.99
N SER A 143 -10.65 -2.56 -5.15
CA SER A 143 -11.82 -2.03 -5.83
C SER A 143 -13.07 -2.21 -4.97
N GLY A 144 -13.77 -1.11 -4.65
CA GLY A 144 -15.02 -1.13 -3.89
C GLY A 144 -15.10 -0.04 -2.83
N GLN A 145 -13.95 0.44 -2.35
CA GLN A 145 -13.90 1.60 -1.47
C GLN A 145 -13.69 2.87 -2.31
N HIS A 146 -14.74 3.69 -2.43
CA HIS A 146 -14.74 4.96 -3.19
C HIS A 146 -13.82 6.06 -2.61
N ILE A 147 -12.84 5.69 -1.80
CA ILE A 147 -12.02 6.63 -1.03
C ILE A 147 -10.94 7.26 -1.93
N LEU A 148 -10.37 6.48 -2.87
CA LEU A 148 -9.28 6.95 -3.73
C LEU A 148 -9.67 6.91 -5.22
N PRO A 149 -9.49 8.01 -5.98
CA PRO A 149 -9.75 8.01 -7.41
C PRO A 149 -8.75 7.11 -8.14
N LYS A 150 -9.23 6.05 -8.79
CA LYS A 150 -8.41 5.07 -9.54
C LYS A 150 -7.43 5.69 -10.56
N ARG A 151 -7.76 6.88 -11.09
CA ARG A 151 -6.91 7.61 -12.04
C ARG A 151 -5.70 8.28 -11.38
N ALA A 152 -5.78 8.58 -10.09
CA ALA A 152 -4.68 9.22 -9.36
C ALA A 152 -3.62 8.21 -8.88
N ILE A 153 -3.97 6.92 -8.78
CA ILE A 153 -3.05 5.88 -8.33
C ILE A 153 -2.23 5.39 -9.53
N ARG A 154 -1.01 5.90 -9.62
CA ARG A 154 -0.02 5.52 -10.63
C ARG A 154 1.32 5.32 -9.94
N PHE A 155 1.77 4.08 -9.89
CA PHE A 155 3.04 3.72 -9.29
C PHE A 155 4.15 3.93 -10.31
N ARG A 156 5.15 4.73 -9.95
CA ARG A 156 6.36 4.87 -10.77
C ARG A 156 7.39 3.80 -10.44
N LYS A 157 7.54 3.47 -9.15
CA LYS A 157 8.55 2.55 -8.62
C LYS A 157 7.88 1.48 -7.77
N LEU A 158 8.02 0.22 -8.19
CA LEU A 158 7.47 -0.95 -7.52
C LEU A 158 8.57 -1.99 -7.29
N GLU A 159 8.59 -2.57 -6.10
CA GLU A 159 9.47 -3.66 -5.72
C GLU A 159 8.62 -4.89 -5.38
N PHE A 160 8.71 -5.95 -6.19
CA PHE A 160 8.07 -7.23 -5.92
C PHE A 160 9.04 -8.18 -5.26
N ARG A 161 8.77 -8.54 -4.01
CA ARG A 161 9.51 -9.58 -3.28
C ARG A 161 8.86 -10.93 -3.54
N VAL A 162 9.53 -11.73 -4.36
CA VAL A 162 9.05 -13.06 -4.72
C VAL A 162 9.47 -14.06 -3.65
N THR A 163 8.50 -14.60 -2.92
CA THR A 163 8.73 -15.56 -1.83
C THR A 163 8.20 -16.94 -2.18
N CYS A 164 8.86 -17.99 -1.70
CA CYS A 164 8.32 -19.35 -1.80
C CYS A 164 7.08 -19.49 -0.91
N VAL A 165 5.99 -20.01 -1.46
CA VAL A 165 4.73 -20.25 -0.75
C VAL A 165 4.82 -21.34 0.33
N CYS A 166 5.68 -22.35 0.15
CA CYS A 166 5.74 -23.50 1.06
C CYS A 166 6.71 -23.31 2.24
N CYS A 167 7.50 -22.24 2.25
CA CYS A 167 8.33 -21.88 3.39
C CYS A 167 7.53 -20.93 4.28
N ASP A 168 7.51 -21.13 5.59
CA ASP A 168 7.03 -20.15 6.57
C ASP A 168 8.27 -19.59 7.29
N PRO A 169 8.56 -18.27 7.26
CA PRO A 169 7.74 -17.12 6.81
C PRO A 169 7.76 -16.80 5.29
N GLY A 170 8.38 -17.64 4.48
CA GLY A 170 8.54 -17.44 3.04
C GLY A 170 9.95 -16.96 2.72
N ILE A 171 10.79 -17.87 2.20
CA ILE A 171 12.14 -17.48 1.79
C ILE A 171 12.01 -16.61 0.54
N THR A 172 12.56 -15.39 0.57
CA THR A 172 12.66 -14.54 -0.61
C THR A 172 13.67 -15.13 -1.58
N ILE A 173 13.20 -15.44 -2.78
CA ILE A 173 14.02 -16.08 -3.82
C ILE A 173 14.62 -15.01 -4.74
N GLY A 174 13.84 -13.97 -5.01
CA GLY A 174 14.25 -12.85 -5.84
C GLY A 174 13.42 -11.60 -5.59
N VAL A 175 13.89 -10.51 -6.17
CA VAL A 175 13.26 -9.20 -6.14
C VAL A 175 13.12 -8.72 -7.58
N VAL A 176 11.92 -8.31 -7.97
CA VAL A 176 11.67 -7.67 -9.27
C VAL A 176 11.38 -6.20 -9.04
N ASP A 177 12.29 -5.35 -9.50
CA ASP A 177 12.14 -3.90 -9.49
C ASP A 177 11.50 -3.47 -10.81
N LEU A 178 10.40 -2.72 -10.75
CA LEU A 178 9.78 -2.05 -11.88
C LEU A 178 9.88 -0.54 -11.67
N GLU A 179 10.39 0.19 -12.65
CA GLU A 179 10.49 1.64 -12.63
C GLU A 179 10.01 2.25 -13.94
N VAL A 180 9.35 3.40 -13.89
CA VAL A 180 9.06 4.22 -15.08
C VAL A 180 10.05 5.38 -15.16
N VAL A 181 10.87 5.37 -16.21
CA VAL A 181 11.81 6.45 -16.54
C VAL A 181 11.26 7.22 -17.74
N GLY A 182 10.69 8.39 -17.46
CA GLY A 182 9.97 9.17 -18.47
C GLY A 182 8.65 8.48 -18.86
N ARG A 183 8.65 7.80 -20.01
CA ARG A 183 7.51 6.98 -20.49
C ARG A 183 7.89 5.53 -20.75
N THR A 184 9.14 5.17 -20.50
CA THR A 184 9.65 3.83 -20.77
C THR A 184 9.67 3.07 -19.45
N PRO A 185 9.02 1.90 -19.35
CA PRO A 185 9.21 1.05 -18.20
C PRO A 185 10.60 0.42 -18.28
N THR A 186 11.23 0.31 -17.13
CA THR A 186 12.46 -0.44 -16.92
C THR A 186 12.17 -1.47 -15.84
N TRP A 187 12.79 -2.63 -15.95
CA TRP A 187 12.64 -3.67 -14.96
C TRP A 187 13.98 -4.34 -14.67
N LYS A 188 14.12 -4.89 -13.48
CA LYS A 188 15.33 -5.57 -13.05
C LYS A 188 14.98 -6.72 -12.13
N LEU A 189 15.53 -7.90 -12.42
CA LEU A 189 15.48 -9.06 -11.52
C LEU A 189 16.78 -9.15 -10.72
N THR A 190 16.66 -9.16 -9.40
CA THR A 190 17.76 -9.45 -8.48
C THR A 190 17.48 -10.75 -7.74
N MET A 191 18.25 -11.79 -8.05
CA MET A 191 18.11 -13.08 -7.38
C MET A 191 18.88 -13.08 -6.06
N LEU A 192 18.27 -13.56 -4.97
CA LEU A 192 18.85 -13.50 -3.62
C LEU A 192 19.39 -14.85 -3.12
N ASN A 193 18.92 -15.98 -3.66
CA ASN A 193 19.29 -17.29 -3.13
C ASN A 193 19.42 -18.37 -4.22
N THR A 194 20.44 -18.25 -5.08
CA THR A 194 20.64 -19.12 -6.27
C THR A 194 21.64 -20.24 -6.05
N LYS A 195 21.46 -21.07 -5.02
CA LYS A 195 22.24 -22.32 -4.93
C LYS A 195 21.74 -23.41 -5.89
N GLN A 196 20.61 -23.20 -6.54
CA GLN A 196 19.99 -24.16 -7.45
C GLN A 196 19.82 -23.55 -8.85
N ALA A 197 20.49 -24.11 -9.86
CA ALA A 197 20.45 -23.61 -11.23
C ALA A 197 19.05 -23.76 -11.88
N GLU A 198 18.35 -24.86 -11.60
CA GLU A 198 16.97 -25.09 -12.03
C GLU A 198 16.03 -24.02 -11.49
N ALA A 199 16.30 -23.52 -10.27
CA ALA A 199 15.53 -22.44 -9.66
C ALA A 199 15.52 -21.18 -10.50
N LYS A 200 16.74 -20.84 -10.91
CA LYS A 200 17.05 -19.64 -11.64
C LYS A 200 16.38 -19.68 -13.00
N LEU A 201 16.46 -20.80 -13.72
CA LEU A 201 15.83 -20.95 -15.03
C LEU A 201 14.30 -20.80 -14.99
N ALA A 202 13.64 -21.41 -14.00
CA ALA A 202 12.18 -21.29 -13.86
C ALA A 202 11.74 -19.85 -13.52
N LEU A 203 12.45 -19.18 -12.61
CA LEU A 203 12.18 -17.78 -12.28
C LEU A 203 12.51 -16.83 -13.43
N GLU A 204 13.57 -17.10 -14.20
CA GLU A 204 13.85 -16.38 -15.43
C GLU A 204 12.71 -16.53 -16.43
N GLY A 205 12.12 -17.73 -16.56
CA GLY A 205 10.91 -17.98 -17.36
C GLY A 205 9.72 -17.11 -16.94
N MET A 206 9.36 -17.12 -15.65
CA MET A 206 8.29 -16.24 -15.13
C MET A 206 8.61 -14.75 -15.36
N CYS A 207 9.88 -14.35 -15.31
CA CYS A 207 10.28 -12.98 -15.57
C CYS A 207 10.18 -12.57 -17.05
N VAL A 208 10.21 -13.53 -17.98
CA VAL A 208 9.88 -13.25 -19.39
C VAL A 208 8.43 -12.82 -19.50
N GLU A 209 7.50 -13.52 -18.82
CA GLU A 209 6.08 -13.13 -18.80
C GLU A 209 5.87 -11.75 -18.17
N VAL A 210 6.54 -11.46 -17.05
CA VAL A 210 6.51 -10.13 -16.42
C VAL A 210 7.03 -9.06 -17.39
N LYS A 211 8.12 -9.33 -18.12
CA LYS A 211 8.67 -8.41 -19.10
C LYS A 211 7.66 -8.12 -20.22
N GLU A 212 7.08 -9.17 -20.82
CA GLU A 212 6.10 -9.03 -21.90
C GLU A 212 4.87 -8.24 -21.44
N LEU A 213 4.38 -8.52 -20.23
CA LEU A 213 3.28 -7.77 -19.61
C LEU A 213 3.65 -6.29 -19.42
N VAL A 214 4.85 -6.00 -18.89
CA VAL A 214 5.31 -4.63 -18.66
C VAL A 214 5.46 -3.87 -19.98
N GLU A 215 5.95 -4.53 -21.03
CA GLU A 215 6.04 -3.96 -22.38
C GLU A 215 4.65 -3.67 -22.96
N ASP A 216 3.69 -4.59 -22.83
CA ASP A 216 2.30 -4.38 -23.24
C ASP A 216 1.65 -3.19 -22.50
N VAL A 217 1.79 -3.15 -21.16
CA VAL A 217 1.28 -2.06 -20.31
C VAL A 217 1.80 -0.70 -20.78
N ALA A 218 3.05 -0.63 -21.23
CA ALA A 218 3.65 0.60 -21.71
C ALA A 218 3.15 1.04 -23.09
N THR A 219 2.59 0.15 -23.91
CA THR A 219 1.96 0.53 -25.18
C THR A 219 0.64 1.29 -24.99
N ARG A 220 0.05 1.24 -23.80
CA ARG A 220 -1.24 1.86 -23.50
C ARG A 220 -1.17 3.38 -23.68
N ARG A 221 -2.22 3.94 -24.27
CA ARG A 221 -2.32 5.41 -24.46
C ARG A 221 -2.21 6.13 -23.13
N ARG A 222 -1.26 7.07 -23.05
CA ARG A 222 -0.98 7.89 -21.85
C ARG A 222 -0.43 7.09 -20.67
N PHE A 223 0.35 6.05 -20.93
CA PHE A 223 1.13 5.39 -19.89
C PHE A 223 2.02 6.41 -19.15
N ASN A 224 1.88 6.44 -17.83
CA ASN A 224 2.61 7.33 -16.93
C ASN A 224 2.90 6.67 -15.56
N GLY A 225 2.81 5.35 -15.49
CA GLY A 225 2.91 4.59 -14.24
C GLY A 225 1.99 3.37 -14.25
N PHE A 226 2.32 2.40 -13.41
CA PHE A 226 1.55 1.19 -13.22
C PHE A 226 0.28 1.48 -12.43
N THR A 227 -0.83 0.89 -12.83
CA THR A 227 -2.09 0.94 -12.10
C THR A 227 -2.14 -0.15 -11.04
N VAL A 228 -3.13 -0.10 -10.14
CA VAL A 228 -3.35 -1.19 -9.18
C VAL A 228 -3.62 -2.52 -9.89
N GLN A 229 -4.32 -2.49 -11.03
CA GLN A 229 -4.57 -3.71 -11.80
C GLN A 229 -3.27 -4.27 -12.36
N ASP A 230 -2.39 -3.43 -12.91
CA ASP A 230 -1.09 -3.89 -13.42
C ASP A 230 -0.24 -4.54 -12.34
N VAL A 231 -0.34 -4.06 -11.09
CA VAL A 231 0.33 -4.69 -9.95
C VAL A 231 -0.20 -6.10 -9.70
N VAL A 232 -1.51 -6.30 -9.79
CA VAL A 232 -2.14 -7.63 -9.65
C VAL A 232 -1.73 -8.53 -10.80
N ASP A 233 -1.82 -8.03 -12.04
CA ASP A 233 -1.47 -8.78 -13.26
C ASP A 233 0.00 -9.24 -13.23
N VAL A 234 0.93 -8.39 -12.74
CA VAL A 234 2.34 -8.78 -12.53
C VAL A 234 2.47 -9.85 -11.45
N GLY A 235 1.64 -9.79 -10.41
CA GLY A 235 1.59 -10.83 -9.39
C GLY A 235 1.20 -12.18 -9.99
N ASP A 236 0.18 -12.19 -10.84
CA ASP A 236 -0.34 -13.40 -11.47
C ASP A 236 0.70 -14.12 -12.34
N CYS A 237 1.67 -13.41 -12.94
CA CYS A 237 2.80 -14.02 -13.65
C CYS A 237 3.70 -14.93 -12.78
N PHE A 238 3.61 -14.83 -11.45
CA PHE A 238 4.36 -15.70 -10.52
C PHE A 238 3.59 -16.95 -10.10
N ARG A 239 2.41 -17.17 -10.68
CA ARG A 239 1.62 -18.37 -10.51
C ARG A 239 2.02 -19.40 -11.58
N ASP A 240 2.81 -20.39 -11.19
CA ASP A 240 3.17 -21.50 -12.07
C ASP A 240 1.96 -22.44 -12.21
N ASP A 241 1.08 -22.16 -13.17
CA ASP A 241 -0.12 -22.98 -13.42
C ASP A 241 0.20 -24.33 -14.09
N GLY A 242 1.46 -24.54 -14.48
CA GLY A 242 1.94 -25.74 -15.15
C GLY A 242 1.52 -25.75 -16.62
N ALA A 243 2.43 -25.30 -17.49
CA ALA A 243 2.39 -25.61 -18.92
C ALA A 243 2.61 -27.10 -19.17
#